data_AF-A0A3B1AT95-F1
#
_entry.id   AF-A0A3B1AT95-F1
#
_cell.length_a   1.000
_cell.length_b   1.000
_cell.length_c   1.000
_cell.angle_alpha   90.00
_cell.angle_beta   90.00
_cell.angle_gamma   90.00
#
_symmetry.space_group_name_H-M   'P 1'
#
loop_
_entity.id
_entity.type
_entity.pdbx_description
1 polymer ?
#
loop_
_entity_poly.entity_id
_entity_poly.type
_entity_poly.pdbx_seq_one_letter_code
_entity_poly.pdbx_strand_id
1 'polypeptide(L)'
;MLYRYISEDMSMLAIRLPKDIEDRLDRLAKQTGRTKTFYAREAIVEHLEELEDVFLAEKRLREPVKRWTQDELEQGLDLDG
;
A
#
# COMPACT_ATOMS: atom_id res chain seq x y z
N MET A 1 14.55 1.70 32.06
CA MET A 1 14.51 1.18 30.67
C MET A 1 13.04 1.02 30.31
N LEU A 2 12.39 2.15 30.02
CA LEU A 2 10.94 2.26 29.89
C LEU A 2 10.52 1.83 28.49
N TYR A 3 9.59 0.89 28.44
CA TYR A 3 8.77 0.53 27.28
C TYR A 3 8.17 1.81 26.67
N ARG A 4 8.88 2.42 25.72
CA ARG A 4 8.27 3.35 24.78
C ARG A 4 7.56 2.48 23.76
N TYR A 5 6.45 1.90 24.19
CA TYR A 5 5.50 1.25 23.29
C TYR A 5 4.99 2.35 22.38
N ILE A 6 5.47 2.33 21.15
CA ILE A 6 5.02 3.17 20.06
C ILE A 6 3.51 2.92 19.99
N SER A 7 2.73 3.89 20.46
CA SER A 7 1.35 4.02 20.01
C SER A 7 1.45 4.36 18.53
N GLU A 8 1.54 3.33 17.69
CA GLU A 8 1.39 3.49 16.25
C GLU A 8 0.09 4.25 16.01
N ASP A 9 0.12 5.20 15.08
CA ASP A 9 -0.98 6.09 14.73
C ASP A 9 -2.10 5.26 14.06
N MET A 10 -2.85 4.53 14.89
CA MET A 10 -3.91 3.62 14.45
C MET A 10 -5.14 4.45 14.10
N SER A 11 -5.34 4.70 12.81
CA SER A 11 -6.54 5.37 12.29
C SER A 11 -7.68 4.36 12.07
N MET A 12 -8.92 4.74 12.45
CA MET A 12 -10.11 3.93 12.16
C MET A 12 -10.70 4.30 10.80
N LEU A 13 -10.90 3.30 9.95
CA LEU A 13 -11.52 3.44 8.64
C LEU A 13 -12.92 2.80 8.64
N ALA A 14 -13.96 3.61 8.44
CA ALA A 14 -15.34 3.14 8.30
C ALA A 14 -15.73 3.09 6.81
N ILE A 15 -15.92 1.88 6.28
CA ILE A 15 -16.33 1.65 4.89
C ILE A 15 -17.70 0.98 4.83
N ARG A 16 -18.50 1.32 3.80
CA ARG A 16 -19.73 0.60 3.48
C ARG A 16 -19.40 -0.52 2.51
N LEU A 17 -19.79 -1.74 2.87
CA LEU A 17 -19.58 -2.92 2.04
C LEU A 17 -20.92 -3.47 1.54
N PRO A 18 -20.96 -4.01 0.31
CA PRO A 18 -22.05 -4.87 -0.13
C PRO A 18 -22.28 -6.03 0.85
N LYS A 19 -23.54 -6.43 1.00
CA LYS A 19 -23.95 -7.43 2.00
C LYS A 19 -23.27 -8.79 1.80
N ASP A 20 -23.11 -9.20 0.56
CA ASP A 20 -22.44 -10.45 0.18
C ASP A 20 -20.96 -10.49 0.61
N ILE A 21 -20.27 -9.35 0.57
CA ILE A 21 -18.89 -9.24 1.06
C ILE A 21 -18.84 -9.31 2.58
N GLU A 22 -19.77 -8.64 3.27
CA GLU A 22 -19.88 -8.70 4.73
C GLU A 22 -20.15 -10.14 5.21
N ASP A 23 -21.04 -10.87 4.52
CA ASP A 23 -21.34 -12.29 4.79
C ASP A 23 -20.13 -13.21 4.52
N ARG A 24 -19.26 -12.88 3.55
CA ARG A 24 -18.02 -13.62 3.30
C ARG A 24 -16.99 -13.39 4.42
N LEU A 25 -16.82 -12.13 4.83
CA LEU A 25 -15.91 -11.76 5.93
C LEU A 25 -16.36 -12.41 7.25
N ASP A 26 -17.68 -12.43 7.52
CA ASP A 26 -18.24 -13.09 8.70
C ASP A 26 -17.98 -14.59 8.73
N ARG A 27 -18.15 -15.28 7.59
CA ARG A 27 -17.85 -16.71 7.48
C ARG A 27 -16.38 -17.00 7.72
N LEU A 28 -15.48 -16.23 7.11
CA LEU A 28 -14.03 -16.39 7.30
C LEU A 28 -13.63 -16.16 8.76
N ALA A 29 -14.11 -15.07 9.36
CA ALA A 29 -13.90 -14.75 10.76
C ALA A 29 -14.31 -15.90 11.70
N LYS A 30 -15.51 -16.45 11.48
CA LYS A 30 -16.03 -17.57 12.27
C LYS A 30 -15.23 -18.86 12.09
N GLN A 31 -14.75 -19.13 10.88
CA GLN A 31 -13.99 -20.36 10.59
C GLN A 31 -12.58 -20.36 11.18
N THR A 32 -11.95 -19.19 11.27
CA THR A 32 -10.53 -19.08 11.67
C THR A 32 -10.32 -18.49 13.07
N GLY A 33 -11.38 -18.00 13.71
CA GLY A 33 -11.32 -17.34 15.01
C GLY A 33 -10.70 -15.94 14.97
N ARG A 34 -10.61 -15.32 13.79
CA ARG A 34 -10.12 -13.94 13.61
C ARG A 34 -11.29 -12.96 13.46
N THR A 35 -11.03 -11.66 13.59
CA THR A 35 -12.06 -10.63 13.43
C THR A 35 -12.32 -10.29 11.96
N LYS A 36 -13.51 -9.76 11.64
CA LYS A 36 -13.81 -9.25 10.29
C LYS A 36 -12.82 -8.15 9.88
N THR A 37 -12.46 -7.27 10.82
CA THR A 37 -11.50 -6.17 10.61
C THR A 37 -10.12 -6.68 10.22
N PHE A 38 -9.67 -7.82 10.76
CA PHE A 38 -8.42 -8.44 10.34
C PHE A 38 -8.46 -8.75 8.83
N TYR A 39 -9.46 -9.49 8.37
CA TYR A 39 -9.57 -9.85 6.96
C TYR A 39 -9.80 -8.66 6.03
N ALA A 40 -10.61 -7.68 6.47
CA ALA A 40 -10.81 -6.45 5.70
C ALA A 40 -9.49 -5.68 5.55
N ARG A 41 -8.69 -5.59 6.62
CA ARG A 41 -7.38 -4.94 6.56
C ARG A 41 -6.42 -5.70 5.65
N GLU A 42 -6.26 -7.01 5.82
CA GLU A 42 -5.35 -7.81 4.98
C GLU A 42 -5.71 -7.66 3.50
N ALA A 43 -7.00 -7.73 3.15
CA ALA A 43 -7.44 -7.56 1.76
C ALA A 43 -7.15 -6.16 1.20
N ILE A 44 -7.20 -5.11 2.03
CA ILE A 44 -6.83 -3.75 1.62
C ILE A 44 -5.32 -3.65 1.42
N VAL A 45 -4.52 -4.17 2.35
CA VAL A 45 -3.05 -4.10 2.29
C VAL A 45 -2.53 -4.84 1.06
N GLU A 46 -3.00 -6.06 0.82
CA GLU A 46 -2.61 -6.87 -0.34
C GLU A 46 -2.91 -6.14 -1.67
N HIS A 47 -4.05 -5.44 -1.74
CA HIS A 47 -4.41 -4.72 -2.97
C HIS A 47 -3.73 -3.36 -3.11
N LEU A 48 -3.30 -2.73 -2.00
CA LEU A 48 -2.61 -1.44 -2.05
C LEU A 48 -1.26 -1.55 -2.77
N GLU A 49 -0.51 -2.62 -2.53
CA GLU A 49 0.79 -2.85 -3.19
C GLU A 49 0.63 -2.87 -4.73
N GLU A 50 -0.37 -3.59 -5.23
CA GLU A 50 -0.67 -3.65 -6.67
C GLU A 50 -1.07 -2.28 -7.24
N LEU A 51 -1.87 -1.52 -6.50
CA LEU A 51 -2.31 -0.18 -6.93
C LEU A 51 -1.15 0.80 -6.97
N GLU A 52 -0.27 0.78 -5.97
CA GLU A 52 0.91 1.65 -5.91
C GLU A 52 1.84 1.41 -7.10
N ASP A 53 2.06 0.16 -7.49
CA ASP A 53 2.85 -0.19 -8.67
C ASP A 53 2.24 0.34 -9.96
N VAL A 54 0.93 0.17 -10.15
CA VAL A 54 0.21 0.69 -11.31
C VAL A 54 0.29 2.22 -11.35
N PHE A 55 0.00 2.89 -10.24
CA PHE A 55 0.06 4.35 -10.16
C PHE A 55 1.48 4.87 -10.41
N LEU A 56 2.51 4.17 -9.92
CA LEU A 56 3.90 4.56 -10.15
C LEU A 56 4.30 4.40 -11.62
N ALA A 57 3.84 3.34 -12.30
CA ALA A 57 4.03 3.16 -13.72
C ALA A 57 3.32 4.26 -14.55
N GLU A 58 2.06 4.57 -14.22
CA GLU A 58 1.31 5.65 -14.86
C GLU A 58 1.97 7.01 -14.63
N LYS A 59 2.45 7.27 -13.41
CA LYS A 59 3.17 8.50 -13.08
C LYS A 59 4.43 8.65 -13.92
N ARG A 60 5.23 7.59 -14.08
CA ARG A 60 6.43 7.61 -14.94
C ARG A 60 6.10 7.86 -16.41
N LEU A 61 4.94 7.40 -16.88
CA LEU A 61 4.50 7.66 -18.25
C LEU A 61 4.06 9.12 -18.44
N ARG A 62 3.38 9.69 -17.44
CA ARG A 62 2.88 11.08 -17.47
C ARG A 62 3.98 12.11 -17.24
N GLU A 63 4.94 11.78 -16.38
CA GLU A 63 6.08 12.61 -16.01
C GLU A 63 7.38 11.90 -16.45
N PRO A 64 7.74 11.97 -17.73
CA PRO A 64 8.97 11.36 -18.21
C PRO A 64 10.16 12.06 -17.54
N VAL A 65 10.83 11.32 -16.65
CA VAL A 65 12.08 11.75 -16.02
C VAL A 65 13.15 11.87 -17.10
N LYS A 66 14.05 12.84 -16.96
CA LYS A 66 15.20 13.02 -17.86
C LYS A 66 15.93 11.67 -18.00
N ARG A 67 16.04 11.18 -19.23
CA ARG A 67 16.78 9.95 -19.53
C ARG A 67 18.25 10.33 -19.68
N TRP A 68 19.09 9.83 -18.80
CA TRP A 68 20.54 9.91 -18.97
C TRP A 68 21.01 8.77 -19.85
N THR A 69 21.91 9.07 -20.79
CA THR A 69 22.72 8.06 -21.46
C THR A 69 23.82 7.57 -20.53
N GLN A 70 24.39 6.40 -20.81
CA GLN A 70 25.46 5.82 -19.99
C GLN A 70 26.66 6.78 -19.90
N ASP A 71 27.06 7.37 -21.02
CA ASP A 71 28.17 8.33 -21.08
C ASP A 71 27.89 9.59 -20.25
N GLU A 72 26.63 10.05 -20.15
CA GLU A 72 26.24 11.23 -19.36
C GLU A 72 26.24 10.94 -17.86
N LEU A 73 25.87 9.74 -17.44
CA LEU A 73 25.91 9.31 -16.04
C LEU A 73 27.37 9.19 -15.55
N GLU A 74 28.24 8.61 -16.37
CA GLU A 74 29.68 8.47 -16.05
C GLU A 74 30.38 9.83 -15.90
N GLN A 75 29.82 10.88 -16.49
CA GLN A 75 30.31 12.26 -16.38
C GLN A 75 29.77 13.01 -15.13
N GLY A 76 28.90 12.39 -14.33
CA GLY A 76 28.36 13.00 -13.11
C GLY A 76 27.32 14.10 -13.34
N LEU A 77 26.75 14.17 -14.55
CA LEU A 77 25.74 15.18 -14.95
C LEU A 77 24.38 14.97 -14.27
N ASP A 78 24.25 13.92 -13.47
CA ASP A 78 23.12 13.59 -12.59
C ASP A 78 23.17 14.27 -11.22
N LEU A 79 24.33 14.77 -10.80
CA LEU A 79 24.58 15.26 -9.44
C LEU A 79 24.40 16.79 -9.27
N ASP A 80 24.20 17.53 -10.35
CA ASP A 80 24.12 19.01 -10.35
C ASP A 80 22.71 19.56 -10.04
N GLY A 81 21.92 18.89 -9.19
CA GLY A 81 20.51 19.22 -8.90
C GLY A 81 20.19 19.49 -7.43
#